data_AF-C4FK18-F1
#
_entry.id   AF-C4FK18-F1
#
_cell.length_a   1.000
_cell.length_b   1.000
_cell.length_c   1.000
_cell.angle_alpha   90.00
_cell.angle_beta   90.00
_cell.angle_gamma   90.00
#
_symmetry.space_group_name_H-M   'P 1'
#
loop_
_entity.id
_entity.type
_entity.pdbx_description
1 polymer ?
#
loop_
_entity_poly.entity_id
_entity_poly.type
_entity_poly.pdbx_seq_one_letter_code
_entity_poly.pdbx_strand_id
1 'polypeptide(L)'
;PKSKPEFFEVKAEKTDKTLKLTILNKKVPHNVPTADNGKPKYYVDVTFFKDGKEVYSDSITVLPNDPFVNSKEKVLEFNSVADFDKVKVVLSRKLSWQEKPEKIASYDF
;
A
#
# COMPACT_ATOMS: atom_id res chain seq x y z
N PRO A 1 16.22 15.58 10.24
CA PRO A 1 15.55 14.32 9.83
C PRO A 1 15.39 14.25 8.31
N LYS A 2 16.28 13.53 7.62
CA LYS A 2 16.18 13.34 6.16
C LYS A 2 14.95 12.47 5.88
N SER A 3 13.88 13.08 5.36
CA SER A 3 12.73 12.36 4.82
C SER A 3 13.26 11.30 3.84
N LYS A 4 13.04 10.02 4.17
CA LYS A 4 13.37 8.93 3.25
C LYS A 4 12.64 9.22 1.93
N PRO A 5 13.31 9.18 0.76
CA PRO A 5 12.64 9.47 -0.49
C PRO A 5 11.52 8.46 -0.67
N GLU A 6 10.28 8.96 -0.67
CA GLU A 6 9.05 8.18 -0.73
C GLU A 6 9.12 7.27 -1.97
N PHE A 7 9.04 5.96 -1.75
CA PHE A 7 9.12 4.96 -2.82
C PHE A 7 7.90 5.04 -3.75
N PHE A 8 6.77 5.44 -3.16
CA PHE A 8 5.48 5.56 -3.81
C PHE A 8 4.86 6.92 -3.50
N GLU A 9 4.12 7.47 -4.46
CA GLU A 9 3.13 8.51 -4.19
C GLU A 9 1.78 7.83 -3.95
N VAL A 10 1.08 8.20 -2.87
CA VAL A 10 -0.18 7.57 -2.47
C VAL A 10 -1.24 8.65 -2.30
N LYS A 11 -2.40 8.45 -2.92
CA LYS A 11 -3.59 9.28 -2.76
C LYS A 11 -4.73 8.42 -2.25
N ALA A 12 -5.55 8.99 -1.37
CA ALA A 12 -6.72 8.34 -0.80
C ALA A 12 -7.98 9.16 -1.13
N GLU A 13 -9.03 8.47 -1.57
CA GLU A 13 -10.36 9.05 -1.81
C GLU A 13 -11.40 8.17 -1.10
N LYS A 14 -12.17 8.76 -0.19
CA LYS A 14 -13.27 8.09 0.50
C LYS A 14 -14.57 8.33 -0.28
N THR A 15 -15.30 7.28 -0.57
CA THR A 15 -16.69 7.33 -1.06
C THR A 15 -17.54 6.41 -0.20
N ASP A 16 -18.40 6.99 0.67
CA ASP A 16 -19.14 6.23 1.68
C ASP A 16 -18.23 5.31 2.50
N LYS A 17 -18.47 3.99 2.55
CA LYS A 17 -17.62 3.01 3.25
C LYS A 17 -16.48 2.46 2.39
N THR A 18 -16.25 3.01 1.21
CA THR A 18 -15.21 2.56 0.30
C THR A 18 -14.02 3.53 0.33
N LEU A 19 -12.82 2.97 0.41
CA LEU A 19 -11.55 3.67 0.22
C LEU A 19 -10.96 3.28 -1.13
N LYS A 20 -10.74 4.28 -1.97
CA LYS A 20 -9.97 4.16 -3.20
C LYS A 20 -8.56 4.68 -2.96
N LEU A 21 -7.57 3.79 -3.03
CA LEU A 21 -6.17 4.12 -2.97
C LEU A 21 -5.56 4.14 -4.37
N THR A 22 -4.92 5.26 -4.72
CA THR A 22 -4.14 5.38 -5.95
C THR A 22 -2.67 5.43 -5.59
N ILE A 23 -1.90 4.43 -6.04
CA ILE A 23 -0.49 4.25 -5.71
C ILE A 23 0.34 4.35 -6.99
N LEU A 24 1.36 5.21 -6.98
CA LEU A 24 2.25 5.46 -8.11
C LEU A 24 3.71 5.17 -7.75
N ASN A 25 4.33 4.24 -8.48
CA ASN A 25 5.77 3.98 -8.39
C ASN A 25 6.56 5.04 -9.16
N LYS A 26 7.05 6.07 -8.46
CA LYS A 26 7.90 7.13 -9.05
C LYS A 26 9.40 6.79 -9.03
N LYS A 27 9.83 5.92 -8.12
CA LYS A 27 11.25 5.79 -7.77
C LYS A 27 11.96 4.63 -8.46
N VAL A 28 11.28 3.50 -8.65
CA VAL A 28 11.90 2.30 -9.19
C VAL A 28 11.67 2.26 -10.69
N PRO A 29 12.70 2.34 -11.55
CA PRO A 29 12.57 2.40 -13.01
C PRO A 29 12.24 1.02 -13.64
N HIS A 30 11.40 0.23 -12.98
CA HIS A 30 10.82 -1.04 -13.43
C HIS A 30 9.61 -1.41 -12.56
N ASN A 31 8.89 -2.45 -12.96
CA ASN A 31 7.71 -2.94 -12.25
C ASN A 31 8.10 -3.58 -10.91
N VAL A 32 7.34 -3.33 -9.84
CA VAL A 32 7.60 -3.95 -8.54
C VAL A 32 6.34 -4.59 -7.95
N PRO A 33 6.40 -5.83 -7.44
CA PRO A 33 7.55 -6.72 -7.48
C PRO A 33 7.84 -7.27 -8.88
N THR A 34 9.10 -7.61 -9.17
CA THR A 34 9.53 -8.34 -10.38
C THR A 34 9.40 -9.85 -10.21
N ALA A 35 9.23 -10.56 -11.32
CA ALA A 35 9.16 -12.02 -11.37
C ALA A 35 10.57 -12.64 -11.37
N ASP A 36 11.34 -12.39 -10.32
CA ASP A 36 12.66 -13.02 -10.11
C ASP A 36 12.51 -14.37 -9.38
N ASN A 37 13.59 -15.18 -9.38
CA ASN A 37 13.64 -16.52 -8.77
C ASN A 37 13.20 -16.59 -7.30
N GLY A 38 13.13 -15.45 -6.61
CA GLY A 38 12.78 -15.38 -5.22
C GLY A 38 11.38 -14.83 -4.88
N LYS A 39 10.54 -14.50 -5.87
CA LYS A 39 9.15 -14.04 -5.67
C LYS A 39 8.98 -12.93 -4.62
N PRO A 40 9.63 -11.76 -4.78
CA PRO A 40 9.40 -10.62 -3.88
C PRO A 40 7.91 -10.25 -3.81
N LYS A 41 7.46 -9.76 -2.66
CA LYS A 41 6.06 -9.36 -2.43
C LYS A 41 6.00 -7.94 -1.88
N TYR A 42 4.95 -7.24 -2.25
CA TYR A 42 4.57 -5.98 -1.61
C TYR A 42 3.22 -6.16 -0.94
N TYR A 43 3.01 -5.44 0.14
CA TYR A 43 1.79 -5.45 0.95
C TYR A 43 1.28 -4.03 1.08
N VAL A 44 -0.02 -3.87 0.89
CA VAL A 44 -0.76 -2.63 1.14
C VAL A 44 -1.73 -2.92 2.27
N ASP A 45 -1.34 -2.56 3.47
CA ASP A 45 -2.14 -2.73 4.68
C ASP A 45 -2.89 -1.42 4.94
N VAL A 46 -4.20 -1.51 5.16
CA VAL A 46 -5.06 -0.35 5.45
C VAL A 46 -5.76 -0.59 6.77
N THR A 47 -5.61 0.36 7.69
CA THR A 47 -6.35 0.40 8.95
C THR A 47 -7.32 1.59 8.92
N PHE A 48 -8.59 1.31 9.15
CA PHE A 48 -9.68 2.27 9.16
C PHE A 48 -9.98 2.67 10.61
N PHE A 49 -10.20 3.97 10.83
CA PHE A 49 -10.48 4.52 12.15
C PHE A 49 -11.78 5.32 12.16
N LYS A 50 -12.52 5.20 13.27
CA LYS A 50 -13.66 6.04 13.61
C LYS A 50 -13.47 6.61 15.00
N ASP A 51 -13.55 7.93 15.15
CA ASP A 51 -13.39 8.63 16.44
C ASP A 51 -12.07 8.23 17.16
N GLY A 52 -11.01 8.03 16.38
CA GLY A 52 -9.69 7.63 16.88
C GLY A 52 -9.53 6.16 17.27
N LYS A 53 -10.56 5.33 17.10
CA LYS A 53 -10.50 3.87 17.34
C LYS A 53 -10.44 3.10 16.03
N GLU A 54 -9.62 2.06 15.98
CA GLU A 54 -9.62 1.14 14.85
C GLU A 54 -10.99 0.44 14.76
N VAL A 55 -11.60 0.49 13.57
CA VAL A 55 -12.90 -0.14 13.30
C VAL A 55 -12.80 -1.30 12.32
N TYR A 56 -11.79 -1.27 11.45
CA TYR A 56 -11.57 -2.30 10.44
C TYR A 56 -10.13 -2.25 9.94
N SER A 57 -9.60 -3.39 9.49
CA SER A 57 -8.30 -3.47 8.83
C SER A 57 -8.41 -4.45 7.67
N ASP A 58 -7.76 -4.13 6.55
CA ASP A 58 -7.71 -4.98 5.37
C ASP A 58 -6.33 -4.91 4.69
N SER A 59 -6.00 -5.91 3.87
CA SER A 59 -4.69 -5.99 3.23
C SER A 59 -4.75 -6.57 1.82
N ILE A 60 -3.98 -5.99 0.91
CA ILE A 60 -3.77 -6.53 -0.43
C ILE A 60 -2.30 -6.90 -0.60
N THR A 61 -2.05 -8.12 -1.10
CA THR A 61 -0.71 -8.53 -1.54
C THR A 61 -0.55 -8.22 -3.03
N VAL A 62 0.47 -7.44 -3.37
CA VAL A 62 0.86 -7.15 -4.75
C VAL A 62 1.94 -8.14 -5.18
N LEU A 63 1.66 -8.85 -6.26
CA LEU A 63 2.45 -9.95 -6.80
C LEU A 63 3.03 -9.59 -8.18
N PRO A 64 4.04 -10.32 -8.68
CA PRO A 64 4.68 -9.98 -9.95
C PRO A 64 3.79 -10.04 -11.19
N ASN A 65 2.69 -10.80 -11.13
CA ASN A 65 1.70 -10.88 -12.21
C ASN A 65 0.76 -9.67 -12.25
N ASP A 66 0.69 -8.88 -11.18
CA ASP A 66 -0.12 -7.66 -11.09
C ASP A 66 0.64 -6.53 -10.34
N PRO A 67 1.81 -6.10 -10.85
CA PRO A 67 2.74 -5.27 -10.09
C PRO A 67 2.35 -3.79 -10.07
N PHE A 68 3.07 -3.00 -9.26
CA PHE A 68 3.17 -1.56 -9.43
C PHE A 68 4.07 -1.25 -10.64
N VAL A 69 3.45 -0.91 -11.76
CA VAL A 69 4.15 -0.53 -12.99
C VAL A 69 4.83 0.83 -12.81
N ASN A 70 6.08 0.95 -13.27
CA ASN A 70 6.80 2.23 -13.18
C ASN A 70 6.00 3.35 -13.88
N SER A 71 5.89 4.50 -13.22
CA SER A 71 5.23 5.70 -13.75
C SER A 71 3.75 5.51 -14.12
N LYS A 72 3.11 4.42 -13.67
CA LYS A 72 1.68 4.16 -13.87
C LYS A 72 0.98 4.00 -12.53
N GLU A 73 -0.18 4.61 -12.42
CA GLU A 73 -1.03 4.51 -11.24
C GLU A 73 -1.65 3.11 -11.15
N LYS A 74 -1.60 2.52 -9.96
CA LYS A 74 -2.38 1.34 -9.59
C LYS A 74 -3.49 1.79 -8.64
N VAL A 75 -4.73 1.45 -8.99
CA VAL A 75 -5.89 1.73 -8.15
C VAL A 75 -6.25 0.47 -7.38
N LEU A 76 -6.39 0.60 -6.07
CA LEU A 76 -6.84 -0.43 -5.16
C LEU A 76 -8.09 0.06 -4.44
N GLU A 77 -9.08 -0.82 -4.28
CA GLU A 77 -10.32 -0.50 -3.60
C GLU A 77 -10.45 -1.37 -2.36
N PHE A 78 -10.81 -0.75 -1.23
CA PHE A 78 -11.03 -1.41 0.05
C PHE A 78 -12.42 -1.04 0.55
N ASN A 79 -13.22 -2.04 0.89
CA ASN A 79 -14.58 -1.85 1.37
C ASN A 79 -14.63 -2.08 2.88
N SER A 80 -14.82 -1.00 3.64
CA SER A 80 -14.94 -1.08 5.10
C SER A 80 -16.33 -1.59 5.50
N VAL A 81 -16.37 -2.45 6.51
CA VAL A 81 -17.63 -2.93 7.10
C VAL A 81 -18.31 -1.89 8.00
N ALA A 82 -17.56 -0.87 8.43
CA ALA A 82 -18.00 0.24 9.29
C ALA A 82 -17.70 1.60 8.65
N ASP A 83 -18.41 2.65 9.10
CA ASP A 83 -18.03 4.02 8.74
C ASP A 83 -16.69 4.38 9.39
N PHE A 84 -15.92 5.26 8.75
CA PHE A 84 -14.58 5.67 9.18
C PHE A 84 -14.32 7.15 8.84
N ASP A 85 -13.54 7.86 9.64
CA ASP A 85 -13.12 9.25 9.35
C ASP A 85 -11.65 9.37 8.98
N LYS A 86 -10.83 8.38 9.32
CA LYS A 86 -9.39 8.36 9.03
C LYS A 86 -8.95 7.00 8.56
N VAL A 87 -7.88 6.98 7.77
CA VAL A 87 -7.23 5.74 7.35
C VAL A 87 -5.72 5.85 7.49
N LYS A 88 -5.11 4.75 7.93
CA LYS A 88 -3.66 4.60 7.92
C LYS A 88 -3.30 3.54 6.89
N VAL A 89 -2.44 3.92 5.96
CA VAL A 89 -1.92 3.03 4.91
C VAL A 89 -0.47 2.71 5.22
N VAL A 90 -0.14 1.43 5.30
CA VAL A 90 1.22 0.95 5.48
C VAL A 90 1.61 0.15 4.24
N LEU A 91 2.73 0.55 3.64
CA LEU A 91 3.34 -0.21 2.56
C LEU A 91 4.50 -1.01 3.13
N SER A 92 4.50 -2.31 2.88
CA SER A 92 5.57 -3.21 3.27
C SER A 92 6.09 -3.99 2.08
N ARG A 93 7.37 -4.40 2.14
CA ARG A 93 8.02 -5.23 1.13
C ARG A 93 8.64 -6.43 1.79
N LYS A 94 8.51 -7.60 1.18
CA LYS A 94 9.28 -8.80 1.55
C LYS A 94 10.10 -9.23 0.33
N LEU A 95 11.39 -8.93 0.38
CA LEU A 95 12.35 -9.49 -0.56
C LEU A 95 12.50 -10.99 -0.29
N SER A 96 12.95 -11.69 -1.31
CA SER A 96 13.04 -13.15 -1.33
C SER A 96 13.92 -13.75 -0.24
N TRP A 97 14.97 -13.04 0.15
CA TRP A 97 15.90 -13.44 1.20
C TRP A 97 15.47 -12.97 2.60
N GLN A 98 14.40 -12.18 2.72
CA GLN A 98 13.93 -11.69 4.00
C GLN A 98 12.98 -12.69 4.64
N GLU A 99 13.14 -12.94 5.93
CA GLU A 99 12.19 -13.76 6.69
C GLU A 99 10.87 -13.02 6.92
N LYS A 100 10.95 -11.71 7.20
CA LYS A 100 9.80 -10.86 7.54
C LYS A 100 9.69 -9.66 6.59
N PRO A 101 8.46 -9.19 6.30
CA PRO A 101 8.26 -7.93 5.57
C PRO A 101 8.90 -6.75 6.30
N GLU A 102 9.54 -5.86 5.55
CA GLU A 102 9.99 -4.56 6.03
C GLU A 102 8.96 -3.48 5.68
N LYS A 103 8.65 -2.59 6.62
CA LYS A 103 7.85 -1.40 6.36
C LYS A 103 8.67 -0.42 5.53
N ILE A 104 8.14 -0.04 4.37
CA ILE A 104 8.80 0.91 3.45
C ILE A 104 8.16 2.29 3.45
N ALA A 105 6.87 2.41 3.77
CA ALA A 105 6.17 3.69 3.88
C ALA A 105 4.95 3.62 4.82
N SER A 106 4.49 4.80 5.26
CA SER A 106 3.30 5.00 6.09
C SER A 106 2.64 6.29 5.65
N TYR A 107 1.33 6.28 5.51
CA TYR A 107 0.52 7.45 5.19
C TYR A 107 -0.69 7.47 6.12
N ASP A 108 -1.05 8.65 6.58
CA ASP A 108 -2.22 8.89 7.42
C ASP A 108 -3.09 9.90 6.65
N PHE A 109 -4.33 9.51 6.36
CA PHE A 109 -5.32 10.32 5.64
C PHE A 109 -6.57 10.52 6.50
#